data_AF-A0A0N4YDZ1-F1
#
_entry.id   AF-A0A0N4YDZ1-F1
#
_cell.length_a   1.000
_cell.length_b   1.000
_cell.length_c   1.000
_cell.angle_alpha   90.00
_cell.angle_beta   90.00
_cell.angle_gamma   90.00
#
_symmetry.space_group_name_H-M   'P 1'
#
loop_
_entity.id
_entity.type
_entity.pdbx_description
1 polymer ?
#
loop_
_entity_poly.entity_id
_entity_poly.type
_entity_poly.pdbx_seq_one_letter_code
_entity_poly.pdbx_strand_id
1 'polypeptide(L)'
;MLSSITIPTTRDVAGRNLDQKSAYAIESLVEFLNTCPSSLPPPNLTGAWIVTFASKNWIQSVFSELDEVIDLLANDRYVPPRKSLNSILGRDITVSCLLFQFLNDDAKTRVQISYLKDGRASSLVGELVRSPNKSLNMMFGPRPLHMTMIVAYTTPLDSPSDVLVLSDANTFPKCDNFLILQRTLQSSKVLQIAAAMGANSASNPLLSIHCGQDHEPRPIIRPVPQTA
;
A
#
# COMPACT_ATOMS: atom_id res chain seq x y z
N MET A 1 -26.65 -13.02 15.98
CA MET A 1 -25.43 -12.96 16.80
C MET A 1 -24.31 -13.63 16.02
N LEU A 2 -23.40 -12.86 15.44
CA LEU A 2 -22.21 -13.36 14.74
C LEU A 2 -21.00 -12.78 15.47
N SER A 3 -20.18 -13.68 16.01
CA SER A 3 -18.99 -13.39 16.78
C SER A 3 -17.97 -12.62 15.95
N SER A 4 -17.45 -11.55 16.54
CA SER A 4 -16.21 -10.87 16.14
C SER A 4 -15.14 -11.89 15.75
N ILE A 5 -14.63 -11.79 14.52
CA ILE A 5 -13.38 -12.46 14.16
C ILE A 5 -12.26 -11.55 14.69
N THR A 6 -11.93 -11.72 15.96
CA THR A 6 -10.65 -11.28 16.52
C THR A 6 -9.56 -12.10 15.84
N ILE A 7 -8.67 -11.45 15.11
CA ILE A 7 -7.42 -12.05 14.65
C ILE A 7 -6.62 -12.37 15.93
N PRO A 8 -6.31 -13.64 16.22
CA PRO A 8 -5.64 -14.01 17.45
C PRO A 8 -4.26 -13.37 17.49
N THR A 9 -4.02 -12.58 18.52
CA THR A 9 -2.69 -12.10 18.90
C THR A 9 -1.99 -13.18 19.72
N THR A 10 -0.67 -13.09 19.87
CA THR A 10 0.11 -14.02 20.73
C THR A 10 -0.43 -14.09 22.17
N ARG A 11 -1.12 -13.05 22.64
CA ARG A 11 -1.81 -13.02 23.94
C ARG A 11 -3.07 -13.89 24.01
N ASP A 12 -3.73 -14.15 22.88
CA ASP A 12 -4.96 -14.95 22.82
C ASP A 12 -4.66 -16.46 22.83
N VAL A 13 -3.43 -16.85 22.48
CA VAL A 13 -2.93 -18.23 22.51
C VAL A 13 -2.27 -18.58 23.86
N ALA A 14 -1.74 -17.56 24.56
CA ALA A 14 -1.05 -17.71 25.84
C ALA A 14 -1.95 -18.20 27.02
N GLY A 15 -3.26 -18.30 26.80
CA GLY A 15 -4.23 -18.78 27.80
C GLY A 15 -4.66 -20.23 27.67
N ARG A 16 -4.17 -20.98 26.68
CA ARG A 16 -4.44 -22.43 26.56
C ARG A 16 -3.22 -23.20 27.02
N ASN A 17 -3.42 -24.21 27.87
CA ASN A 17 -2.42 -25.24 28.18
C ASN A 17 -2.14 -26.05 26.90
N LEU A 18 -1.41 -25.44 25.98
CA LEU A 18 -0.83 -26.09 24.81
C LEU A 18 0.40 -26.83 25.31
N ASP A 19 0.54 -28.09 24.90
CA ASP A 19 1.79 -28.79 25.10
C ASP A 19 2.92 -28.04 24.35
N GLN A 20 4.14 -28.16 24.86
CA GLN A 20 5.27 -27.36 24.41
C GLN A 20 5.55 -27.53 22.90
N LYS A 21 5.22 -28.70 22.31
CA LYS A 21 5.42 -28.95 20.87
C LYS A 21 4.38 -28.24 20.02
N SER A 22 3.11 -28.23 20.46
CA SER A 22 2.04 -27.46 19.79
C SER A 22 2.27 -25.96 19.88
N ALA A 23 2.76 -25.47 21.02
CA ALA A 23 3.16 -24.06 21.17
C ALA A 23 4.28 -23.69 20.20
N TYR A 24 5.35 -24.49 20.12
CA TYR A 24 6.44 -24.27 19.16
C TYR A 24 5.99 -24.38 17.70
N ALA A 25 5.09 -25.31 17.37
CA ALA A 25 4.56 -25.44 16.00
C ALA A 25 3.68 -24.24 15.61
N ILE A 26 2.88 -23.71 16.54
CA ILE A 26 2.08 -22.51 16.31
C ILE A 26 2.97 -21.28 16.24
N GLU A 27 3.95 -21.12 17.12
CA GLU A 27 4.91 -20.03 17.07
C GLU A 27 5.72 -20.06 15.78
N SER A 28 6.20 -21.23 15.36
CA SER A 28 6.96 -21.38 14.11
C SER A 28 6.08 -21.20 12.87
N LEU A 29 4.81 -21.62 12.90
CA LEU A 29 3.84 -21.33 11.83
C LEU A 29 3.51 -19.84 11.78
N VAL A 30 3.32 -19.20 12.93
CA VAL A 30 3.08 -17.76 13.04
C VAL A 30 4.31 -16.98 12.58
N GLU A 31 5.52 -17.41 12.92
CA GLU A 31 6.78 -16.80 12.49
C GLU A 31 7.00 -16.98 10.99
N PHE A 32 6.74 -18.19 10.46
CA PHE A 32 6.75 -18.49 9.02
C PHE A 32 5.73 -17.64 8.24
N LEU A 33 4.52 -17.48 8.77
CA LEU A 33 3.45 -16.65 8.19
C LEU A 33 3.70 -15.13 8.36
N ASN A 34 4.65 -14.73 9.22
CA ASN A 34 4.91 -13.33 9.58
C ASN A 34 6.22 -12.76 9.00
N THR A 35 6.92 -13.49 8.14
CA THR A 35 8.16 -12.97 7.55
C THR A 35 7.91 -12.44 6.15
N CYS A 36 8.05 -11.13 5.98
CA CYS A 36 8.10 -10.52 4.66
C CYS A 36 9.35 -10.98 3.90
N PRO A 37 9.29 -11.15 2.56
CA PRO A 37 10.49 -11.38 1.77
C PRO A 37 11.46 -10.20 1.89
N SER A 38 12.74 -10.45 1.63
CA SER A 38 13.78 -9.41 1.63
C SER A 38 13.43 -8.29 0.65
N SER A 39 13.37 -7.05 1.13
CA SER A 39 13.12 -5.89 0.27
C SER A 39 14.27 -5.66 -0.70
N LEU A 40 13.94 -5.47 -1.96
CA LEU A 40 14.87 -4.99 -2.98
C LEU A 40 15.24 -3.52 -2.71
N PRO A 41 16.38 -3.03 -3.22
CA PRO A 41 16.66 -1.60 -3.19
C PRO A 41 15.63 -0.84 -4.05
N PRO A 42 15.04 0.26 -3.55
CA PRO A 42 14.11 1.05 -4.33
C PRO A 42 14.81 1.67 -5.56
N PRO A 43 14.14 1.72 -6.72
CA PRO A 43 14.65 2.43 -7.89
C PRO A 43 14.57 3.95 -7.68
N ASN A 44 14.98 4.74 -8.66
CA ASN A 44 14.71 6.18 -8.65
C ASN A 44 13.19 6.43 -8.68
N LEU A 45 12.62 6.89 -7.56
CA LEU A 45 11.18 7.08 -7.39
C LEU A 45 10.69 8.43 -7.91
N THR A 46 11.59 9.36 -8.25
CA THR A 46 11.23 10.73 -8.65
C THR A 46 10.14 10.75 -9.73
N GLY A 47 9.14 11.61 -9.59
CA GLY A 47 8.10 11.77 -10.60
C GLY A 47 6.80 11.03 -10.29
N ALA A 48 5.97 10.93 -11.32
CA ALA A 48 4.64 10.34 -11.27
C ALA A 48 4.68 8.82 -11.52
N TRP A 49 3.94 8.08 -10.70
CA TRP A 49 3.76 6.64 -10.79
C TRP A 49 2.28 6.31 -10.72
N ILE A 50 1.76 5.66 -11.75
CA ILE A 50 0.35 5.29 -11.84
C ILE A 50 0.18 3.92 -11.18
N VAL A 51 -0.73 3.81 -10.22
CA VAL A 51 -1.11 2.51 -9.67
C VAL A 51 -2.06 1.84 -10.64
N THR A 52 -1.62 0.75 -11.27
CA THR A 52 -2.42 0.01 -12.27
C THR A 52 -3.13 -1.18 -11.65
N PHE A 53 -2.54 -1.79 -10.62
CA PHE A 53 -3.16 -2.87 -9.87
C PHE A 53 -2.94 -2.70 -8.37
N ALA A 54 -3.94 -3.10 -7.59
CA ALA A 54 -3.84 -3.16 -6.14
C ALA A 54 -4.56 -4.40 -5.62
N SER A 55 -4.05 -5.01 -4.55
CA SER A 55 -4.74 -6.09 -3.85
C SER A 55 -6.09 -5.61 -3.30
N LYS A 56 -7.13 -6.44 -3.44
CA LYS A 56 -8.47 -6.14 -2.91
C LYS A 56 -8.43 -5.76 -1.43
N ASN A 57 -7.71 -6.51 -0.61
CA ASN A 57 -7.63 -6.25 0.82
C ASN A 57 -6.89 -4.94 1.11
N TRP A 58 -5.92 -4.54 0.29
CA TRP A 58 -5.26 -3.24 0.42
C TRP A 58 -6.25 -2.09 0.17
N ILE A 59 -7.08 -2.20 -0.88
CA ILE A 59 -8.11 -1.20 -1.17
C ILE A 59 -9.14 -1.10 -0.03
N GLN A 60 -9.59 -2.25 0.48
CA GLN A 60 -10.61 -2.28 1.52
C GLN A 60 -10.09 -1.84 2.90
N SER A 61 -8.79 -1.93 3.17
CA SER A 61 -8.22 -1.63 4.49
C SER A 61 -7.42 -0.33 4.53
N VAL A 62 -6.33 -0.26 3.77
CA VAL A 62 -5.36 0.85 3.81
C VAL A 62 -5.90 2.03 3.03
N PHE A 63 -6.43 1.78 1.83
CA PHE A 63 -6.95 2.86 0.99
C PHE A 63 -8.24 3.47 1.57
N SER A 64 -9.12 2.64 2.13
CA SER A 64 -10.31 3.13 2.86
C SER A 64 -9.96 4.08 3.99
N GLU A 65 -8.89 3.79 4.73
CA GLU A 65 -8.40 4.68 5.79
C GLU A 65 -7.81 5.98 5.23
N LEU A 66 -7.04 5.91 4.13
CA LEU A 66 -6.56 7.10 3.42
C LEU A 66 -7.71 8.01 2.99
N ASP A 67 -8.75 7.43 2.39
CA ASP A 67 -9.92 8.14 1.88
C ASP A 67 -10.74 8.77 3.02
N GLU A 68 -10.95 8.05 4.12
CA GLU A 68 -11.62 8.59 5.31
C GLU A 68 -10.81 9.76 5.91
N VAL A 69 -9.49 9.64 6.00
CA VAL A 69 -8.63 10.73 6.49
C VAL A 69 -8.74 11.97 5.59
N ILE A 70 -8.75 11.79 4.26
CA ILE A 70 -8.94 12.90 3.32
C ILE A 70 -10.30 13.55 3.52
N ASP A 71 -11.37 12.75 3.61
CA ASP A 71 -12.73 13.26 3.80
C ASP A 71 -12.86 14.01 5.15
N LEU A 72 -12.24 13.52 6.23
CA LEU A 72 -12.24 14.22 7.52
C LEU A 72 -11.46 15.53 7.45
N LEU A 73 -10.25 15.53 6.88
CA LEU A 73 -9.42 16.72 6.74
C LEU A 73 -10.07 17.78 5.82
N ALA A 74 -10.69 17.36 4.72
CA ALA A 74 -11.38 18.26 3.79
C ALA A 74 -12.62 18.93 4.40
N ASN A 75 -13.18 18.36 5.47
CA ASN A 75 -14.32 18.90 6.20
C ASN A 75 -13.92 19.51 7.55
N ASP A 76 -12.63 19.77 7.79
CA ASP A 76 -12.07 20.28 9.05
C ASP A 76 -12.50 19.47 10.29
N ARG A 77 -12.68 18.16 10.12
CA ARG A 77 -13.08 17.24 11.20
C ARG A 77 -11.88 16.58 11.86
N TYR A 78 -12.08 16.21 13.11
CA TYR A 78 -11.10 15.48 13.90
C TYR A 78 -10.84 14.08 13.31
N VAL A 79 -9.56 13.74 13.13
CA VAL A 79 -9.12 12.40 12.73
C VAL A 79 -8.93 11.52 13.98
N PRO A 80 -9.78 10.49 14.18
CA PRO A 80 -9.68 9.62 15.35
C PRO A 80 -8.39 8.79 15.32
N PRO A 81 -7.76 8.51 16.47
CA PRO A 81 -6.52 7.74 16.54
C PRO A 81 -6.72 6.22 16.37
N ARG A 82 -7.97 5.75 16.31
CA ARG A 82 -8.34 4.34 16.15
C ARG A 82 -9.47 4.20 15.15
N LYS A 83 -9.41 3.13 14.35
CA LYS A 83 -10.44 2.78 13.36
C LYS A 83 -11.81 2.63 14.04
N SER A 84 -12.84 3.18 13.40
CA SER A 84 -14.21 2.82 13.75
C SER A 84 -14.58 1.51 13.06
N LEU A 85 -15.32 0.62 13.73
CA LEU A 85 -15.79 -0.64 13.12
C LEU A 85 -16.67 -0.40 11.88
N ASN A 86 -17.36 0.74 11.83
CA ASN A 86 -18.18 1.14 10.69
C ASN A 86 -17.34 1.53 9.46
N SER A 87 -16.11 2.02 9.66
CA SER A 87 -15.15 2.29 8.58
C SER A 87 -14.57 0.98 8.00
N ILE A 88 -14.37 -0.04 8.85
CA ILE A 88 -13.88 -1.37 8.46
C ILE A 88 -14.94 -2.17 7.68
N LEU A 89 -16.21 -2.01 8.04
CA LEU A 89 -17.36 -2.63 7.34
C LEU A 89 -17.94 -1.72 6.25
N GLY A 90 -17.23 -0.64 5.94
CA GLY A 90 -17.61 0.39 4.98
C GLY A 90 -17.54 -0.06 3.52
N ARG A 91 -18.24 0.70 2.68
CA ARG A 91 -18.55 0.44 1.26
C ARG A 91 -17.35 0.06 0.40
N ASP A 92 -17.59 -0.70 -0.66
CA ASP A 92 -16.64 -0.86 -1.75
C ASP A 92 -16.29 0.52 -2.33
N ILE A 93 -15.04 0.93 -2.16
CA ILE A 93 -14.54 2.19 -2.69
C ILE A 93 -14.14 1.97 -4.14
N THR A 94 -14.85 2.65 -5.04
CA THR A 94 -14.48 2.67 -6.45
C THR A 94 -13.56 3.85 -6.71
N VAL A 95 -12.30 3.56 -7.04
CA VAL A 95 -11.32 4.59 -7.41
C VAL A 95 -10.80 4.40 -8.81
N SER A 96 -10.46 5.52 -9.44
CA SER A 96 -9.79 5.58 -10.73
C SER A 96 -8.60 6.54 -10.67
N CYS A 97 -7.66 6.37 -11.60
CA CYS A 97 -6.47 7.20 -11.72
C CYS A 97 -5.68 7.40 -10.41
N LEU A 98 -5.45 6.34 -9.63
CA LEU A 98 -4.62 6.42 -8.44
C LEU A 98 -3.15 6.65 -8.84
N LEU A 99 -2.54 7.70 -8.31
CA LEU A 99 -1.21 8.17 -8.67
C LEU A 99 -0.40 8.50 -7.42
N PHE A 100 0.85 8.04 -7.41
CA PHE A 100 1.86 8.44 -6.46
C PHE A 100 2.82 9.40 -7.15
N GLN A 101 2.96 10.60 -6.59
CA GLN A 101 3.94 11.57 -7.04
C GLN A 101 5.02 11.66 -5.97
N PHE A 102 6.27 11.43 -6.35
CA PHE A 102 7.43 11.62 -5.48
C PHE A 102 8.18 12.88 -5.89
N LEU A 103 8.60 13.68 -4.91
CA LEU A 103 9.25 14.97 -5.15
C LEU A 103 10.69 14.81 -5.67
N ASN A 104 11.46 13.92 -5.06
CA ASN A 104 12.86 13.62 -5.40
C ASN A 104 13.26 12.22 -4.86
N ASP A 105 14.52 11.83 -5.05
CA ASP A 105 15.05 10.51 -4.68
C ASP A 105 15.77 10.47 -3.32
N ASP A 106 15.61 11.49 -2.48
CA ASP A 106 16.32 11.61 -1.22
C ASP A 106 15.87 10.55 -0.20
N ALA A 107 16.69 10.32 0.83
CA ALA A 107 16.38 9.41 1.94
C ALA A 107 15.07 9.78 2.67
N LYS A 108 14.72 11.07 2.67
CA LYS A 108 13.46 11.61 3.17
C LYS A 108 12.91 12.59 2.14
N THR A 109 11.72 12.33 1.62
CA THR A 109 11.09 13.11 0.54
C THR A 109 9.61 13.32 0.78
N ARG A 110 8.99 14.24 0.02
CA ARG A 110 7.54 14.41 0.01
C ARG A 110 6.92 13.47 -1.02
N VAL A 111 5.83 12.83 -0.62
CA VAL A 111 5.02 11.98 -1.49
C VAL A 111 3.59 12.52 -1.50
N GLN A 112 2.96 12.54 -2.66
CA GLN A 112 1.54 12.84 -2.80
C GLN A 112 0.83 11.62 -3.37
N ILE A 113 -0.27 11.26 -2.75
CA ILE A 113 -1.25 10.33 -3.31
C ILE A 113 -2.38 11.17 -3.89
N SER A 114 -2.74 10.93 -5.15
CA SER A 114 -3.88 11.58 -5.81
C SER A 114 -4.71 10.56 -6.56
N TYR A 115 -6.03 10.69 -6.54
CA TYR A 115 -6.95 9.77 -7.21
C TYR A 115 -8.26 10.46 -7.54
N LEU A 116 -9.07 9.78 -8.35
CA LEU A 116 -10.46 10.14 -8.59
C LEU A 116 -11.39 9.17 -7.84
N LYS A 117 -12.38 9.72 -7.17
CA LYS A 117 -13.49 9.00 -6.54
C LYS A 117 -14.78 9.60 -7.08
N ASP A 118 -15.57 8.81 -7.79
CA ASP A 118 -16.82 9.24 -8.44
C ASP A 118 -16.66 10.52 -9.29
N GLY A 119 -15.52 10.64 -10.00
CA GLY A 119 -15.18 11.80 -10.83
C GLY A 119 -14.63 13.03 -10.06
N ARG A 120 -14.59 13.00 -8.73
CA ARG A 120 -13.99 14.05 -7.90
C ARG A 120 -12.53 13.74 -7.61
N ALA A 121 -11.66 14.72 -7.82
CA ALA A 121 -10.25 14.61 -7.47
C ALA A 121 -10.02 14.78 -5.96
N SER A 122 -9.30 13.82 -5.39
CA SER A 122 -8.86 13.80 -4.00
C SER A 122 -7.35 13.63 -3.96
N SER A 123 -6.70 14.27 -2.99
CA SER A 123 -5.26 14.09 -2.80
C SER A 123 -4.81 14.35 -1.38
N LEU A 124 -3.72 13.69 -0.99
CA LEU A 124 -3.09 13.84 0.31
C LEU A 124 -1.57 13.89 0.13
N VAL A 125 -0.94 14.87 0.78
CA VAL A 125 0.51 15.00 0.81
C VAL A 125 1.02 14.44 2.13
N GLY A 126 2.07 13.65 2.03
CA GLY A 126 2.76 13.03 3.14
C GLY A 126 4.28 13.07 2.97
N GLU A 127 4.93 12.30 3.82
CA GLU A 127 6.37 12.12 3.84
C GLU A 127 6.70 10.66 3.53
N LEU A 128 7.77 10.44 2.76
CA LEU A 128 8.37 9.13 2.53
C LEU A 128 9.76 9.13 3.14
N VAL A 129 10.07 8.11 3.94
CA VAL A 129 11.38 7.85 4.54
C VAL A 129 11.88 6.48 4.09
N ARG A 130 13.08 6.44 3.52
CA ARG A 130 13.79 5.19 3.17
C ARG A 130 14.49 4.67 4.41
N SER A 131 14.11 3.47 4.84
CA SER A 131 14.71 2.85 6.02
C SER A 131 15.95 2.04 5.68
N PRO A 132 16.86 1.81 6.65
CA PRO A 132 18.09 1.03 6.44
C PRO A 132 17.84 -0.41 5.96
N ASN A 133 16.69 -0.99 6.31
CA ASN A 133 16.21 -2.29 5.84
C ASN A 133 15.64 -2.26 4.40
N LYS A 134 15.82 -1.15 3.68
CA LYS A 134 15.32 -0.88 2.32
C LYS A 134 13.79 -0.77 2.21
N SER A 135 13.06 -0.73 3.33
CA SER A 135 11.62 -0.45 3.30
C SER A 135 11.34 1.03 3.09
N LEU A 136 10.19 1.33 2.53
CA LEU A 136 9.63 2.65 2.28
C LEU A 136 8.57 2.94 3.33
N ASN A 137 8.84 3.85 4.26
CA ASN A 137 7.88 4.28 5.26
C ASN A 137 7.19 5.56 4.82
N MET A 138 5.89 5.49 4.55
CA MET A 138 5.08 6.62 4.15
C MET A 138 4.17 7.06 5.28
N MET A 139 4.14 8.37 5.53
CA MET A 139 3.40 9.00 6.61
C MET A 139 2.50 10.10 6.04
N PHE A 140 1.20 10.01 6.28
CA PHE A 140 0.23 11.00 5.78
C PHE A 140 -0.56 11.67 6.90
N GLY A 141 -0.77 12.98 6.77
CA GLY A 141 -1.61 13.78 7.67
C GLY A 141 -0.97 14.18 9.02
N PRO A 142 -1.67 14.99 9.84
CA PRO A 142 -1.20 15.48 11.14
C PRO A 142 -1.16 14.41 12.23
N ARG A 143 -1.81 13.27 11.99
CA ARG A 143 -1.62 12.03 12.75
C ARG A 143 -1.28 10.94 11.74
N PRO A 144 -0.16 10.22 11.93
CA PRO A 144 0.44 9.50 10.83
C PRO A 144 -0.37 8.24 10.52
N LEU A 145 -1.12 8.27 9.42
CA LEU A 145 -1.35 7.04 8.70
C LEU A 145 0.03 6.54 8.26
N HIS A 146 0.44 5.40 8.79
CA HIS A 146 1.77 4.84 8.58
C HIS A 146 1.69 3.61 7.70
N MET A 147 2.27 3.70 6.51
CA MET A 147 2.41 2.58 5.58
C MET A 147 3.87 2.19 5.48
N THR A 148 4.18 0.92 5.70
CA THR A 148 5.53 0.38 5.54
C THR A 148 5.49 -0.56 4.35
N MET A 149 6.06 -0.10 3.24
CA MET A 149 6.08 -0.84 2.00
C MET A 149 7.46 -1.44 1.78
N ILE A 150 7.54 -2.70 1.36
CA ILE A 150 8.77 -3.29 0.83
C ILE A 150 8.73 -3.29 -0.69
N VAL A 151 9.90 -3.19 -1.31
CA VAL A 151 10.02 -3.33 -2.76
C VAL A 151 10.12 -4.81 -3.10
N ALA A 152 9.02 -5.39 -3.57
CA ALA A 152 8.95 -6.80 -3.95
C ALA A 152 9.55 -7.03 -5.35
N TYR A 153 9.37 -6.07 -6.26
CA TYR A 153 9.92 -6.11 -7.60
C TYR A 153 10.15 -4.70 -8.13
N THR A 154 11.21 -4.52 -8.92
CA THR A 154 11.43 -3.32 -9.72
C THR A 154 12.12 -3.70 -11.01
N THR A 155 11.78 -3.01 -12.10
CA THR A 155 12.57 -3.10 -13.34
C THR A 155 13.92 -2.37 -13.19
N PRO A 156 14.94 -2.75 -13.98
CA PRO A 156 16.22 -2.05 -14.00
C PRO A 156 16.08 -0.59 -14.47
N LEU A 157 16.99 0.28 -14.02
CA LEU A 157 16.97 1.75 -14.24
C LEU A 157 16.91 2.20 -15.72
N ASP A 158 17.17 1.32 -16.69
CA ASP A 158 17.20 1.63 -18.13
C ASP A 158 16.12 0.88 -18.93
N SER A 159 15.11 0.32 -18.25
CA SER A 159 14.02 -0.39 -18.92
C SER A 159 12.93 0.59 -19.40
N PRO A 160 12.42 0.50 -20.64
CA PRO A 160 11.31 1.34 -21.13
C PRO A 160 9.98 1.09 -20.39
N SER A 161 9.94 0.10 -19.51
CA SER A 161 8.80 -0.24 -18.66
C SER A 161 9.21 -0.10 -17.21
N ASP A 162 9.05 1.09 -16.63
CA ASP A 162 9.25 1.30 -15.20
C ASP A 162 8.09 0.66 -14.42
N VAL A 163 8.29 -0.57 -13.94
CA VAL A 163 7.34 -1.29 -13.09
C VAL A 163 7.94 -1.38 -11.70
N LEU A 164 7.17 -0.95 -10.70
CA LEU A 164 7.49 -1.07 -9.28
C LEU A 164 6.37 -1.83 -8.60
N VAL A 165 6.70 -2.93 -7.92
CA VAL A 165 5.75 -3.66 -7.08
C VAL A 165 6.13 -3.49 -5.64
N LEU A 166 5.20 -2.92 -4.89
CA LEU A 166 5.29 -2.72 -3.46
C LEU A 166 4.42 -3.74 -2.75
N SER A 167 4.86 -4.17 -1.56
CA SER A 167 4.07 -5.03 -0.69
C SER A 167 4.01 -4.44 0.72
N ASP A 168 2.81 -4.41 1.32
CA ASP A 168 2.57 -3.81 2.62
C ASP A 168 2.99 -4.74 3.77
N ALA A 169 3.95 -4.27 4.57
CA ALA A 169 4.49 -4.98 5.71
C ALA A 169 3.71 -4.74 7.02
N ASN A 170 2.74 -3.82 7.04
CA ASN A 170 1.95 -3.48 8.23
C ASN A 170 0.65 -4.30 8.37
N THR A 171 0.28 -5.11 7.38
CA THR A 171 -0.96 -5.90 7.39
C THR A 171 -0.77 -7.31 7.93
N PHE A 172 -1.88 -7.99 8.23
CA PHE A 172 -1.89 -9.43 8.50
C PHE A 172 -2.80 -10.14 7.49
N PRO A 173 -2.31 -11.14 6.74
CA PRO A 173 -0.91 -11.60 6.70
C PRO A 173 0.05 -10.50 6.20
N LYS A 174 1.29 -10.54 6.67
CA LYS A 174 2.30 -9.56 6.29
C LYS A 174 2.72 -9.76 4.84
N CYS A 175 2.92 -8.66 4.12
CA CYS A 175 3.38 -8.67 2.75
C CYS A 175 2.49 -9.46 1.76
N ASP A 176 1.20 -9.59 2.09
CA ASP A 176 0.18 -10.20 1.22
C ASP A 176 -0.62 -9.15 0.44
N ASN A 177 -0.39 -7.87 0.70
CA ASN A 177 -1.08 -6.75 0.07
C ASN A 177 -0.15 -6.01 -0.87
N PHE A 178 -0.42 -6.12 -2.16
CA PHE A 178 0.44 -5.61 -3.22
C PHE A 178 -0.12 -4.36 -3.89
N LEU A 179 0.78 -3.49 -4.28
CA LEU A 179 0.55 -2.34 -5.16
C LEU A 179 1.48 -2.44 -6.35
N ILE A 180 0.93 -2.34 -7.55
CA ILE A 180 1.72 -2.29 -8.78
C ILE A 180 1.64 -0.89 -9.36
N LEU A 181 2.80 -0.26 -9.43
CA LEU A 181 3.01 1.08 -9.94
C LEU A 181 3.74 1.00 -11.27
N GLN A 182 3.30 1.81 -12.23
CA GLN A 182 3.89 1.91 -13.56
C GLN A 182 4.04 3.38 -13.96
N ARG A 183 5.17 3.75 -14.58
CA ARG A 183 5.25 5.05 -15.26
C ARG A 183 4.60 5.04 -16.65
N THR A 184 4.70 3.90 -17.33
CA THR A 184 4.10 3.68 -18.66
C THR A 184 3.15 2.48 -18.62
N LEU A 185 1.92 2.69 -19.11
CA LEU A 185 0.84 1.69 -19.10
C LEU A 185 1.06 0.52 -20.09
N GLN A 186 2.26 0.36 -20.64
CA GLN A 186 2.53 -0.52 -21.80
C GLN A 186 3.05 -1.92 -21.44
N SER A 187 3.32 -2.22 -20.16
CA SER A 187 3.92 -3.51 -19.80
C SER A 187 2.89 -4.64 -19.73
N SER A 188 2.78 -5.41 -20.82
CA SER A 188 1.96 -6.62 -20.91
C SER A 188 2.40 -7.75 -19.95
N LYS A 189 3.57 -7.61 -19.31
CA LYS A 189 4.17 -8.63 -18.43
C LYS A 189 3.81 -8.45 -16.94
N VAL A 190 3.14 -7.36 -16.57
CA VAL A 190 2.85 -7.04 -15.15
C VAL A 190 2.06 -8.15 -14.46
N LEU A 191 1.03 -8.69 -15.12
CA LEU A 191 0.22 -9.76 -14.56
C LEU A 191 1.02 -11.07 -14.39
N GLN A 192 2.00 -11.34 -15.27
CA GLN A 192 2.86 -12.51 -15.14
C GLN A 192 3.83 -12.36 -13.95
N ILE A 193 4.41 -11.17 -13.79
CA ILE A 193 5.27 -10.84 -12.64
C ILE A 193 4.47 -10.95 -11.34
N ALA A 194 3.27 -10.37 -11.30
CA ALA A 194 2.37 -10.44 -10.17
C ALA A 194 2.00 -11.89 -9.79
N ALA A 195 1.65 -12.71 -10.79
CA ALA A 195 1.33 -14.12 -10.58
C ALA A 195 2.53 -14.91 -10.03
N ALA A 196 3.74 -14.66 -10.54
CA ALA A 196 4.96 -15.31 -10.05
C ALA A 196 5.29 -14.97 -8.58
N MET A 197 4.86 -13.80 -8.10
CA MET A 197 5.01 -13.39 -6.70
C MET A 197 3.85 -13.83 -5.79
N GLY A 198 2.84 -14.52 -6.34
CA GLY A 198 1.64 -14.89 -5.60
C GLY A 198 0.71 -13.71 -5.27
N ALA A 199 0.91 -12.55 -5.90
CA ALA A 199 0.17 -11.31 -5.60
C ALA A 199 -1.31 -11.36 -6.00
N ASN A 200 -1.70 -12.29 -6.87
CA ASN A 200 -3.07 -12.47 -7.35
C ASN A 200 -3.67 -13.79 -6.85
N SER A 201 -4.04 -13.83 -5.57
CA SER A 201 -4.67 -15.00 -4.96
C SER A 201 -6.21 -14.93 -5.03
N ALA A 202 -6.90 -16.07 -4.94
CA ALA A 202 -8.37 -16.08 -4.96
C ALA A 202 -9.00 -15.34 -3.78
N SER A 203 -8.34 -15.36 -2.62
CA SER A 203 -8.77 -14.65 -1.40
C SER A 203 -8.40 -13.17 -1.40
N ASN A 204 -7.38 -12.76 -2.16
CA ASN A 204 -6.92 -11.38 -2.27
C ASN A 204 -6.54 -11.04 -3.72
N PRO A 205 -7.53 -10.97 -4.64
CA PRO A 205 -7.25 -10.77 -6.05
C PRO A 205 -6.70 -9.36 -6.31
N LEU A 206 -5.89 -9.23 -7.36
CA LEU A 206 -5.50 -7.92 -7.87
C LEU A 206 -6.65 -7.28 -8.63
N LEU A 207 -7.01 -6.07 -8.22
CA LEU A 207 -8.01 -5.24 -8.87
C LEU A 207 -7.30 -4.26 -9.80
N SER A 208 -7.79 -4.14 -11.03
CA SER A 208 -7.31 -3.15 -11.99
C SER A 208 -7.84 -1.76 -11.62
N ILE A 209 -6.95 -0.79 -11.48
CA ILE A 209 -7.29 0.62 -11.30
C ILE A 209 -7.09 1.31 -12.64
N HIS A 210 -8.21 1.64 -13.29
CA HIS A 210 -8.19 2.24 -14.62
C HIS A 210 -7.99 3.75 -14.51
N CYS A 211 -7.27 4.32 -15.47
CA CYS A 211 -7.21 5.76 -15.67
C CYS A 211 -7.64 6.10 -17.09
N GLY A 212 -8.66 6.96 -17.21
CA GLY A 212 -9.14 7.47 -18.50
C GLY A 212 -8.33 8.68 -18.94
N GLN A 213 -8.14 8.85 -20.25
CA GLN A 213 -7.28 9.90 -20.82
C GLN A 213 -7.75 11.34 -20.52
N ASP A 214 -9.05 11.55 -20.26
CA ASP A 214 -9.64 12.90 -20.14
C ASP A 214 -9.64 13.46 -18.70
N HIS A 215 -9.33 12.66 -17.69
CA HIS A 215 -9.40 13.07 -16.29
C HIS A 215 -8.25 12.50 -15.45
N GLU A 216 -7.01 12.87 -15.77
CA GLU A 216 -5.90 12.59 -14.87
C GLU A 216 -5.89 13.59 -13.69
N PRO A 217 -5.84 13.11 -12.43
CA PRO A 217 -5.67 13.99 -11.28
C PRO A 217 -4.31 14.69 -11.40
N ARG A 218 -4.33 16.02 -11.37
CA ARG A 218 -3.11 16.83 -11.47
C ARG A 218 -2.41 16.86 -10.11
N PRO A 219 -1.19 16.31 -9.98
CA PRO A 219 -0.45 16.39 -8.73
C PRO A 219 -0.14 17.86 -8.38
N ILE A 220 -0.21 18.16 -7.09
CA ILE A 220 0.08 19.47 -6.50
C ILE A 220 1.60 19.65 -6.39
N ILE A 221 2.30 18.61 -5.93
CA ILE A 221 3.76 18.65 -5.87
C ILE A 221 4.34 18.36 -7.26
N ARG A 222 5.31 19.16 -7.67
CA ARG A 222 6.04 18.96 -8.93
C ARG A 222 7.45 18.48 -8.62
N PRO A 223 7.96 17.46 -9.33
CA PRO A 223 9.29 16.95 -9.09
C PRO A 223 10.32 18.05 -9.36
N VAL A 224 11.36 18.10 -8.53
CA VAL A 224 12.44 19.07 -8.71
C VAL A 224 13.26 18.62 -9.93
N PRO A 225 13.53 19.49 -10.93
CA PRO A 225 14.44 19.15 -12.01
C PRO A 225 15.78 18.75 -11.42
N GLN A 226 16.26 17.55 -11.73
CA GLN A 226 17.63 17.16 -11.38
C GLN A 226 18.55 18.06 -12.21
N THR A 227 19.14 19.08 -11.60
CA THR A 227 20.25 19.82 -12.21
C THR A 227 21.42 18.85 -12.34
N ALA A 228 21.79 18.57 -13.58
CA ALA A 228 22.97 17.79 -13.96
C ALA A 228 24.27 18.46 -13.48
#